data_AF-A0A1A8N2D5-F1
#
_entry.id   AF-A0A1A8N2D5-F1
#
_cell.length_a   1.000
_cell.length_b   1.000
_cell.length_c   1.000
_cell.angle_alpha   90.00
_cell.angle_beta   90.00
_cell.angle_gamma   90.00
#
_symmetry.space_group_name_H-M   'P 1'
#
loop_
_entity.id
_entity.type
_entity.pdbx_description
1 polymer ?
#
loop_
_entity_poly.entity_id
_entity_poly.type
_entity_poly.pdbx_seq_one_letter_code
_entity_poly.pdbx_strand_id
1 'polypeptide(L)'
;YYMGCIEGSNKSYCELNDNKEVSPSIIWDASKAVIRGKLIMWSSNKKKEKHKQMNELLAKLKNLETKHATTKDLRLLEEINLTTRELNDIYDRQEELKARFVKQKYYDYGPRAKKLLAWRTKKQEEERGIYCIKDEETQMLCYTAKEIQNSFVNYYKTLYSQTREVDPLHIKTFLHSLDLPNIGREQNKKTNATDY
;
A
#
# COMPACT_ATOMS: atom_id res chain seq x y z
N TYR A 1 -27.88 30.95 0.85
CA TYR A 1 -28.91 30.45 -0.08
C TYR A 1 -29.00 28.92 -0.10
N TYR A 2 -27.96 28.19 -0.52
CA TYR A 2 -28.04 26.72 -0.68
C TYR A 2 -28.20 25.91 0.62
N MET A 3 -27.50 26.28 1.71
CA MET A 3 -27.69 25.63 3.03
C MET A 3 -29.15 25.76 3.51
N GLY A 4 -29.76 26.93 3.31
CA GLY A 4 -31.18 27.14 3.61
C GLY A 4 -32.13 26.25 2.81
N CYS A 5 -31.79 25.87 1.57
CA CYS A 5 -32.57 24.91 0.79
C CYS A 5 -32.47 23.47 1.34
N ILE A 6 -31.29 23.06 1.83
CA ILE A 6 -31.11 21.75 2.46
C ILE A 6 -31.86 21.73 3.79
N GLU A 7 -31.68 22.75 4.62
CA GLU A 7 -32.33 22.91 5.91
C GLU A 7 -33.86 22.92 5.74
N GLY A 8 -34.38 23.70 4.79
CA GLY A 8 -35.82 23.73 4.49
C GLY A 8 -36.36 22.38 4.02
N SER A 9 -35.60 21.67 3.17
CA SER A 9 -36.01 20.32 2.70
C SER A 9 -36.01 19.31 3.85
N ASN A 10 -35.02 19.36 4.74
CA ASN A 10 -34.93 18.47 5.90
C ASN A 10 -36.00 18.80 6.94
N LYS A 11 -36.25 20.09 7.19
CA LYS A 11 -37.30 20.55 8.10
C LYS A 11 -38.67 20.10 7.64
N SER A 12 -38.99 20.30 6.36
CA SER A 12 -40.25 19.81 5.77
C SER A 12 -40.37 18.29 5.86
N TYR A 13 -39.28 17.54 5.65
CA TYR A 13 -39.28 16.09 5.85
C TYR A 13 -39.61 15.71 7.31
N CYS A 14 -38.95 16.32 8.29
CA CYS A 14 -39.18 16.01 9.69
C CYS A 14 -40.61 16.36 10.13
N GLU A 15 -41.12 17.52 9.73
CA GLU A 15 -42.49 17.97 10.06
C GLU A 15 -43.58 17.02 9.52
N LEU A 16 -43.34 16.41 8.36
CA LEU A 16 -44.30 15.49 7.73
C LEU A 16 -44.26 14.06 8.28
N ASN A 17 -43.13 13.64 8.88
CA ASN A 17 -42.90 12.25 9.26
C ASN A 17 -42.85 12.01 10.78
N ASP A 18 -42.82 13.08 11.60
CA ASP A 18 -42.87 12.98 13.07
C ASP A 18 -44.31 12.85 13.58
N ASN A 19 -45.00 11.79 13.13
CA ASN A 19 -46.43 11.54 13.43
C ASN A 19 -46.65 10.51 14.55
N LYS A 20 -45.61 10.15 15.32
CA LYS A 20 -45.57 9.10 16.37
C LYS A 20 -45.86 7.67 15.91
N GLU A 21 -46.19 7.43 14.63
CA GLU A 21 -46.37 6.08 14.07
C GLU A 21 -45.05 5.46 13.64
N VAL A 22 -44.11 6.31 13.21
CA VAL A 22 -42.78 5.89 12.73
C VAL A 22 -41.75 5.99 13.85
N SER A 23 -40.91 4.95 13.99
CA SER A 23 -39.82 4.95 14.97
C SER A 23 -38.83 6.11 14.71
N PRO A 24 -38.36 6.81 15.76
CA PRO A 24 -37.36 7.88 15.64
C PRO A 24 -36.09 7.48 14.87
N SER A 25 -35.66 6.21 14.98
CA SER A 25 -34.50 5.70 14.25
C SER A 25 -34.71 5.72 12.73
N ILE A 26 -35.92 5.37 12.27
CA ILE A 26 -36.27 5.36 10.84
C ILE A 26 -36.34 6.79 10.31
N ILE A 27 -36.94 7.71 11.08
CA ILE A 27 -36.99 9.15 10.74
C ILE A 27 -35.58 9.72 10.62
N TRP A 28 -34.68 9.37 11.56
CA TRP A 28 -33.28 9.79 11.50
C TRP A 28 -32.53 9.24 10.28
N ASP A 29 -32.71 7.96 9.95
CA ASP A 29 -32.07 7.36 8.78
C ASP A 29 -32.56 7.97 7.46
N ALA A 30 -33.87 8.17 7.33
CA ALA A 30 -34.46 8.76 6.14
C ALA A 30 -34.16 10.27 6.01
N SER A 31 -34.12 11.04 7.10
CA SER A 31 -33.67 12.45 7.08
C SER A 31 -32.22 12.58 6.58
N LYS A 32 -31.31 11.72 7.05
CA LYS A 32 -29.93 11.64 6.51
C LYS A 32 -29.92 11.35 5.01
N ALA A 33 -30.80 10.47 4.53
CA ALA A 33 -30.91 10.18 3.10
C ALA A 33 -31.38 11.40 2.29
N VAL A 34 -32.35 12.17 2.81
CA VAL A 34 -32.81 13.44 2.21
C VAL A 34 -31.66 14.44 2.11
N ILE A 35 -30.93 14.68 3.21
CA ILE A 35 -29.78 15.59 3.25
C ILE A 35 -28.72 15.15 2.24
N ARG A 36 -28.37 13.85 2.24
CA ARG A 36 -27.39 13.27 1.32
C ARG A 36 -27.82 13.47 -0.13
N GLY A 37 -29.09 13.22 -0.47
CA GLY A 37 -29.64 13.42 -1.80
C GLY A 37 -29.50 14.87 -2.28
N LYS A 38 -29.81 15.84 -1.42
CA LYS A 38 -29.64 17.26 -1.73
C LYS A 38 -28.17 17.63 -1.95
N LEU A 39 -27.27 17.15 -1.08
CA LEU A 39 -25.82 17.38 -1.21
C LEU A 39 -25.24 16.80 -2.50
N ILE A 40 -25.67 15.59 -2.89
CA ILE A 40 -25.27 14.95 -4.15
C ILE A 40 -25.75 15.79 -5.34
N MET A 41 -27.02 16.19 -5.34
CA MET A 41 -27.61 17.02 -6.41
C MET A 41 -26.82 18.31 -6.62
N TRP A 42 -26.48 19.01 -5.53
CA TRP A 42 -25.69 20.23 -5.63
C TRP A 42 -24.26 20.02 -6.05
N SER A 43 -23.59 19.00 -5.50
CA SER A 43 -22.23 18.66 -5.89
C SER A 43 -22.16 18.34 -7.39
N SER A 44 -23.16 17.61 -7.90
CA SER A 44 -23.34 17.32 -9.32
C SER A 44 -23.56 18.59 -10.13
N ASN A 45 -24.47 19.48 -9.70
CA ASN A 45 -24.72 20.75 -10.37
C ASN A 45 -23.48 21.65 -10.42
N LYS A 46 -22.76 21.78 -9.29
CA LYS A 46 -21.51 22.54 -9.23
C LYS A 46 -20.41 21.94 -10.11
N LYS A 47 -20.34 20.61 -10.21
CA LYS A 47 -19.42 19.93 -11.14
C LYS A 47 -19.76 20.24 -12.59
N LYS A 48 -21.05 20.20 -12.96
CA LYS A 48 -21.51 20.56 -14.31
C LYS A 48 -21.19 22.02 -14.64
N GLU A 49 -21.44 22.94 -13.71
CA GLU A 49 -21.16 24.37 -13.89
C GLU A 49 -19.66 24.63 -14.11
N LYS A 50 -18.79 24.04 -13.29
CA LYS A 50 -17.33 24.14 -13.48
C LYS A 50 -16.89 23.57 -14.82
N HIS A 51 -17.44 22.44 -15.23
CA HIS A 51 -17.12 21.81 -16.50
C HIS A 51 -17.56 22.67 -17.70
N LYS A 52 -18.75 23.28 -17.61
CA LYS A 52 -19.26 24.21 -18.61
C LYS A 52 -18.33 25.42 -18.76
N GLN A 53 -17.96 26.07 -17.64
CA GLN A 53 -17.02 27.20 -17.63
C GLN A 53 -15.67 26.84 -18.27
N MET A 54 -15.12 25.67 -17.95
CA MET A 54 -13.87 25.18 -18.53
C MET A 54 -13.99 24.97 -20.05
N ASN A 55 -15.10 24.38 -20.52
CA ASN A 55 -15.33 24.16 -21.95
C ASN A 55 -15.52 25.48 -22.71
N GLU A 56 -16.18 26.48 -22.09
CA GLU A 56 -16.33 27.82 -22.66
C GLU A 56 -14.97 28.52 -22.80
N LEU A 57 -14.10 28.43 -21.79
CA LEU A 57 -12.73 28.97 -21.87
C LEU A 57 -11.89 28.27 -22.95
N LEU A 58 -11.98 26.95 -23.07
CA LEU A 58 -11.30 26.19 -24.13
C LEU A 58 -11.80 26.57 -25.53
N ALA A 59 -13.12 26.73 -25.69
CA ALA A 59 -13.70 27.17 -26.96
C ALA A 59 -13.28 28.61 -27.30
N LYS A 60 -13.26 29.50 -26.30
CA LYS A 60 -12.77 30.88 -26.45
C LYS A 60 -11.31 30.89 -26.87
N LEU A 61 -10.46 30.12 -26.20
CA LEU A 61 -9.03 30.00 -26.52
C LEU A 61 -8.82 29.55 -27.96
N LYS A 62 -9.49 28.47 -28.39
CA LYS A 62 -9.42 27.96 -29.77
C LYS A 62 -9.85 29.01 -30.81
N ASN A 63 -10.89 29.78 -30.51
CA ASN A 63 -11.34 30.86 -31.40
C ASN A 63 -10.34 32.02 -31.47
N LEU A 64 -9.68 32.35 -30.36
CA LEU A 64 -8.64 33.39 -30.34
C LEU A 64 -7.40 32.94 -31.11
N GLU A 65 -6.97 31.69 -30.94
CA GLU A 65 -5.82 31.11 -31.65
C GLU A 65 -6.03 31.10 -33.17
N THR A 66 -7.23 30.71 -33.64
CA THR A 66 -7.55 30.71 -35.07
C THR A 66 -7.58 32.12 -35.67
N LYS A 67 -8.13 33.10 -34.93
CA LYS A 67 -8.10 34.51 -35.34
C LYS A 67 -6.68 35.06 -35.37
N HIS A 68 -5.88 34.79 -34.34
CA HIS A 68 -4.49 35.26 -34.27
C HIS A 68 -3.62 34.64 -35.37
N ALA A 69 -3.85 33.37 -35.75
CA ALA A 69 -3.13 32.74 -36.86
C ALA A 69 -3.28 33.50 -38.19
N THR A 70 -4.45 34.12 -38.41
CA THR A 70 -4.73 34.90 -39.62
C THR A 70 -4.25 36.35 -39.48
N THR A 71 -4.60 37.03 -38.39
CA THR A 71 -4.39 38.47 -38.22
C THR A 71 -2.99 38.83 -37.70
N LYS A 72 -2.36 37.95 -36.92
CA LYS A 72 -1.07 38.18 -36.23
C LYS A 72 -1.02 39.43 -35.34
N ASP A 73 -2.16 39.84 -34.78
CA ASP A 73 -2.28 41.00 -33.89
C ASP A 73 -1.78 40.69 -32.46
N LEU A 74 -0.98 41.60 -31.91
CA LEU A 74 -0.46 41.54 -30.53
C LEU A 74 -1.58 41.59 -29.48
N ARG A 75 -2.70 42.29 -29.75
CA ARG A 75 -3.83 42.36 -28.79
C ARG A 75 -4.49 40.99 -28.61
N LEU A 76 -4.65 40.24 -29.70
CA LEU A 76 -5.17 38.88 -29.64
C LEU A 76 -4.24 37.94 -28.87
N LEU A 77 -2.92 38.14 -28.99
CA LEU A 77 -1.94 37.36 -28.23
C LEU A 77 -2.05 37.62 -26.72
N GLU A 78 -2.30 38.86 -26.31
CA GLU A 78 -2.54 39.20 -24.91
C GLU A 78 -3.81 38.52 -24.37
N GLU A 79 -4.91 38.53 -25.13
CA GLU A 79 -6.15 37.84 -24.77
C GLU A 79 -5.99 36.31 -24.67
N ILE A 80 -5.20 35.71 -25.57
CA ILE A 80 -4.82 34.29 -25.50
C ILE A 80 -4.11 34.02 -24.19
N ASN A 81 -3.06 34.78 -23.87
CA ASN A 81 -2.28 34.61 -22.64
C ASN A 81 -3.15 34.75 -21.38
N LEU A 82 -4.08 35.72 -21.34
CA LEU A 82 -5.02 35.87 -20.24
C LEU A 82 -5.94 34.65 -20.10
N THR A 83 -6.54 34.19 -21.20
CA THR A 83 -7.44 33.02 -21.21
C THR A 83 -6.68 31.74 -20.81
N THR A 84 -5.43 31.58 -21.26
CA THR A 84 -4.57 30.47 -20.85
C THR A 84 -4.24 30.51 -19.36
N ARG A 85 -3.95 31.69 -18.79
CA ARG A 85 -3.72 31.83 -17.34
C ARG A 85 -4.97 31.45 -16.54
N GLU A 86 -6.15 31.92 -16.93
CA GLU A 86 -7.41 31.56 -16.27
C GLU A 86 -7.66 30.04 -16.30
N LEU A 87 -7.34 29.39 -17.43
CA LEU A 87 -7.46 27.94 -17.56
C LEU A 87 -6.44 27.19 -16.67
N ASN A 88 -5.20 27.64 -16.63
CA ASN A 88 -4.15 27.07 -15.78
C ASN A 88 -4.50 27.20 -14.29
N ASP A 89 -5.02 28.35 -13.86
CA ASP A 89 -5.51 28.55 -12.48
C ASP A 89 -6.59 27.54 -12.09
N ILE A 90 -7.45 27.13 -13.04
CA ILE A 90 -8.47 26.09 -12.79
C ILE A 90 -7.81 24.72 -12.65
N TYR A 91 -6.83 24.40 -13.50
CA TYR A 91 -6.10 23.13 -13.43
C TYR A 91 -5.28 23.03 -12.14
N ASP A 92 -4.55 24.07 -11.77
CA ASP A 92 -3.71 24.09 -10.56
C ASP A 92 -4.54 23.85 -9.30
N ARG A 93 -5.71 24.49 -9.19
CA ARG A 93 -6.66 24.22 -8.08
C ARG A 93 -7.14 22.77 -8.07
N GLN A 94 -7.34 22.14 -9.23
CA GLN A 94 -7.74 20.74 -9.30
C GLN A 94 -6.60 19.80 -8.86
N GLU A 95 -5.37 20.07 -9.29
CA GLU A 95 -4.19 19.30 -8.92
C GLU A 95 -3.88 19.43 -7.43
N GLU A 96 -3.98 20.64 -6.85
CA GLU A 96 -3.83 20.87 -5.42
C GLU A 96 -4.84 20.02 -4.60
N LEU A 97 -6.12 20.03 -5.02
CA LEU A 97 -7.15 19.22 -4.37
C LEU A 97 -6.85 17.73 -4.46
N LYS A 98 -6.44 17.22 -5.63
CA LYS A 98 -6.05 15.82 -5.82
C LYS A 98 -4.87 15.45 -4.93
N ALA A 99 -3.83 16.28 -4.89
CA ALA A 99 -2.67 16.08 -4.02
C ALA A 99 -3.07 16.02 -2.54
N ARG A 100 -3.97 16.91 -2.11
CA ARG A 100 -4.51 16.91 -0.75
C ARG A 100 -5.27 15.62 -0.43
N PHE A 101 -6.11 15.13 -1.34
CA PHE A 101 -6.82 13.85 -1.14
C PHE A 101 -5.89 12.65 -1.11
N VAL A 102 -4.83 12.63 -1.93
CA VAL A 102 -3.81 11.57 -1.89
C VAL A 102 -3.10 11.59 -0.53
N LYS A 103 -2.70 12.77 -0.06
CA LYS A 103 -2.09 12.94 1.26
C LYS A 103 -3.01 12.48 2.38
N GLN A 104 -4.30 12.85 2.33
CA GLN A 104 -5.30 12.40 3.29
C GLN A 104 -5.42 10.86 3.31
N LYS A 105 -5.59 10.23 2.14
CA LYS A 105 -5.65 8.76 2.02
C LYS A 105 -4.41 8.10 2.61
N TYR A 106 -3.22 8.66 2.36
CA TYR A 106 -1.99 8.13 2.95
C TYR A 106 -2.04 8.13 4.49
N TYR A 107 -2.57 9.18 5.13
CA TYR A 107 -2.71 9.21 6.59
C TYR A 107 -3.83 8.31 7.12
N ASP A 108 -4.95 8.19 6.39
CA ASP A 108 -6.05 7.32 6.81
C ASP A 108 -5.66 5.83 6.76
N TYR A 109 -4.92 5.42 5.72
CA TYR A 109 -4.54 4.01 5.51
C TYR A 109 -3.13 3.65 6.01
N GLY A 110 -2.24 4.64 6.17
CA GLY A 110 -0.85 4.45 6.57
C GLY A 110 -0.67 3.73 7.92
N PRO A 111 -1.37 4.12 8.99
CA PRO A 111 -1.28 3.46 10.30
C PRO A 111 -1.66 1.98 10.24
N ARG A 112 -2.64 1.59 9.40
CA ARG A 112 -3.07 0.20 9.25
C ARG A 112 -2.00 -0.65 8.58
N ALA A 113 -1.37 -0.13 7.52
CA ALA A 113 -0.26 -0.82 6.84
C ALA A 113 0.96 -0.97 7.76
N LYS A 114 1.34 0.10 8.47
CA LYS A 114 2.45 0.06 9.45
C LYS A 114 2.18 -0.93 10.59
N LYS A 115 0.95 -0.93 11.13
CA LYS A 115 0.54 -1.88 12.19
C LYS A 115 0.60 -3.32 11.71
N LEU A 116 0.11 -3.61 10.50
CA LEU A 116 0.13 -4.96 9.93
C LEU A 116 1.57 -5.44 9.70
N LEU A 117 2.44 -4.56 9.19
CA LEU A 117 3.86 -4.86 9.01
C LEU A 117 4.54 -5.14 10.35
N ALA A 118 4.36 -4.27 11.35
CA ALA A 118 4.93 -4.45 12.69
C ALA A 118 4.46 -5.77 13.34
N TRP A 119 3.16 -6.09 13.21
CA TRP A 119 2.61 -7.36 13.68
C TRP A 119 3.24 -8.56 12.96
N ARG A 120 3.39 -8.49 11.63
CA ARG A 120 4.01 -9.57 10.84
C ARG A 120 5.47 -9.77 11.20
N THR A 121 6.24 -8.69 11.35
CA THR A 121 7.65 -8.75 11.78
C THR A 121 7.75 -9.40 13.15
N LYS A 122 6.94 -8.95 14.12
CA LYS A 122 6.92 -9.54 15.46
C LYS A 122 6.59 -11.04 15.43
N LYS A 123 5.58 -11.44 14.66
CA LYS A 123 5.20 -12.86 14.51
C LYS A 123 6.33 -13.68 13.89
N GLN A 124 7.03 -13.14 12.90
CA GLN A 124 8.16 -13.80 12.26
C GLN A 124 9.37 -13.95 13.20
N GLU A 125 9.62 -12.95 14.05
CA GLU A 125 10.63 -13.04 15.12
C GLU A 125 10.24 -14.09 16.15
N GLU A 126 8.96 -14.16 16.51
CA GLU A 126 8.44 -15.18 17.44
C GLU A 126 8.58 -16.59 16.87
N GLU A 127 8.21 -16.82 15.61
CA GLU A 127 8.33 -18.12 14.94
C GLU A 127 9.79 -18.59 14.79
N ARG A 128 10.74 -17.66 14.67
CA ARG A 128 12.18 -17.96 14.56
C ARG A 128 12.86 -18.09 15.92
N GLY A 129 12.24 -17.61 16.99
CA GLY A 129 12.81 -17.59 18.32
C GLY A 129 12.84 -18.99 18.93
N ILE A 130 14.03 -19.42 19.36
CA ILE A 130 14.17 -20.64 20.17
C ILE A 130 13.97 -20.24 21.63
N TYR A 131 12.78 -20.50 22.17
CA TYR A 131 12.40 -20.11 23.54
C TYR A 131 12.85 -21.08 24.62
N CYS A 132 12.96 -22.36 24.27
CA CYS A 132 13.50 -23.38 25.14
C CYS A 132 14.08 -24.52 24.32
N ILE A 133 15.05 -25.21 24.90
CA ILE A 133 15.55 -26.48 24.38
C ILE A 133 15.62 -27.49 25.52
N LYS A 134 15.47 -28.77 25.18
CA LYS A 134 15.65 -29.85 26.14
C LYS A 134 17.11 -30.30 26.08
N ASP A 135 17.78 -30.21 27.20
CA ASP A 135 19.17 -30.65 27.30
C ASP A 135 19.24 -32.18 27.44
N GLU A 136 20.14 -32.82 26.69
CA GLU A 136 20.23 -34.29 26.64
C GLU A 136 20.88 -34.88 27.90
N GLU A 137 21.85 -34.17 28.50
CA GLU A 137 22.56 -34.62 29.70
C GLU A 137 21.68 -34.52 30.95
N THR A 138 21.00 -33.39 31.13
CA THR A 138 20.16 -33.14 32.32
C THR A 138 18.70 -33.56 32.14
N GLN A 139 18.26 -33.83 30.90
CA GLN A 139 16.85 -34.11 30.54
C GLN A 139 15.86 -33.01 30.93
N MET A 140 16.35 -31.82 31.28
CA MET A 140 15.56 -30.68 31.72
C MET A 140 15.38 -29.65 30.60
N LEU A 141 14.31 -28.86 30.70
CA LEU A 141 14.04 -27.75 29.78
C LEU A 141 14.83 -26.52 30.21
N CYS A 142 15.67 -26.00 29.31
CA CYS A 142 16.43 -24.77 29.49
C CYS A 142 15.69 -23.60 28.85
N TYR A 143 15.54 -22.50 29.59
CA TYR A 143 14.81 -21.31 29.14
C TYR A 143 15.70 -20.06 29.06
N THR A 144 16.84 -20.07 29.77
CA THR A 144 17.76 -18.93 29.77
C THR A 144 18.65 -18.97 28.54
N ALA A 145 18.87 -17.83 27.87
CA ALA A 145 19.69 -17.77 26.65
C ALA A 145 21.09 -18.40 26.82
N LYS A 146 21.72 -18.21 27.99
CA LYS A 146 23.03 -18.80 28.31
C LYS A 146 22.98 -20.33 28.45
N GLU A 147 21.91 -20.87 29.03
CA GLU A 147 21.71 -22.32 29.17
C GLU A 147 21.41 -22.95 27.81
N ILE A 148 20.56 -22.31 27.00
CA ILE A 148 20.26 -22.72 25.62
C ILE A 148 21.56 -22.76 24.80
N GLN A 149 22.37 -21.70 24.87
CA GLN A 149 23.65 -21.64 24.17
C GLN A 149 24.60 -22.76 24.63
N ASN A 150 24.74 -22.97 25.94
CA ASN A 150 25.62 -24.02 26.47
C ASN A 150 25.18 -25.42 26.03
N SER A 151 23.87 -25.71 26.03
CA SER A 151 23.38 -27.02 25.58
C SER A 151 23.59 -27.23 24.08
N PHE A 152 23.45 -26.20 23.23
CA PHE A 152 23.90 -26.27 21.83
C PHE A 152 25.40 -26.56 21.70
N VAL A 153 26.24 -25.86 22.46
CA VAL A 153 27.70 -26.04 22.45
C VAL A 153 28.07 -27.47 22.86
N ASN A 154 27.49 -27.97 23.95
CA ASN A 154 27.75 -29.32 24.47
C ASN A 154 27.31 -30.39 23.47
N TYR A 155 26.10 -30.25 22.90
CA TYR A 155 25.58 -31.18 21.89
C TYR A 155 26.54 -31.31 20.69
N TYR A 156 26.93 -30.19 20.08
CA TYR A 156 27.82 -30.23 18.93
C TYR A 156 29.24 -30.68 19.30
N LYS A 157 29.73 -30.31 20.49
CA LYS A 157 31.01 -30.81 21.00
C LYS A 157 30.99 -32.34 21.08
N THR A 158 29.93 -32.93 21.62
CA THR A 158 29.76 -34.38 21.68
C THR A 158 29.64 -34.99 20.28
N LEU A 159 28.81 -34.41 19.41
CA LEU A 159 28.59 -34.90 18.04
C LEU A 159 29.90 -34.98 17.24
N TYR A 160 30.76 -33.98 17.35
CA TYR A 160 32.04 -33.93 16.61
C TYR A 160 33.23 -34.56 17.36
N SER A 161 33.13 -34.79 18.67
CA SER A 161 34.13 -35.53 19.44
C SER A 161 33.97 -37.05 19.31
N GLN A 162 32.81 -37.52 18.83
CA GLN A 162 32.60 -38.92 18.48
C GLN A 162 33.51 -39.32 17.31
N THR A 163 34.72 -39.76 17.63
CA THR A 163 35.57 -40.50 16.70
C THR A 163 34.95 -41.87 16.54
N ARG A 164 34.05 -42.02 15.56
CA ARG A 164 33.68 -43.35 15.10
C ARG A 164 34.95 -43.99 14.57
N GLU A 165 35.34 -45.14 15.10
CA GLU A 165 36.31 -46.01 14.43
C GLU A 165 35.66 -46.52 13.15
N VAL A 166 35.71 -45.70 12.10
CA VAL A 166 35.12 -46.07 10.81
C VAL A 166 36.16 -46.86 10.04
N ASP A 167 35.87 -48.14 9.83
CA ASP A 167 36.64 -48.98 8.91
C ASP A 167 36.70 -48.31 7.52
N PRO A 168 37.90 -47.99 7.00
CA PRO A 168 38.07 -47.40 5.67
C PRO A 168 37.39 -48.20 4.55
N LEU A 169 37.22 -49.51 4.74
CA LEU A 169 36.53 -50.38 3.80
C LEU A 169 35.02 -50.08 3.73
N HIS A 170 34.42 -49.76 4.86
CA HIS A 170 33.00 -49.38 4.95
C HIS A 170 32.73 -48.06 4.22
N ILE A 171 33.63 -47.08 4.37
CA ILE A 171 33.54 -45.79 3.68
C ILE A 171 33.62 -45.99 2.17
N LYS A 172 34.58 -46.78 1.69
CA LYS A 172 34.70 -47.07 0.25
C LYS A 172 33.46 -47.76 -0.28
N THR A 173 32.93 -48.74 0.44
CA THR A 173 31.73 -49.48 0.02
C THR A 173 30.51 -48.56 -0.07
N PHE A 174 30.34 -47.69 0.93
CA PHE A 174 29.28 -46.67 0.92
C PHE A 174 29.43 -45.68 -0.24
N LEU A 175 30.63 -45.13 -0.45
CA LEU A 175 30.86 -44.18 -1.54
C LEU A 175 30.69 -44.80 -2.93
N HIS A 176 31.05 -46.08 -3.10
CA HIS A 176 30.80 -46.83 -4.33
C HIS A 176 29.32 -47.20 -4.53
N SER A 177 28.53 -47.28 -3.45
CA SER A 177 27.09 -47.51 -3.54
C SER A 177 26.31 -46.27 -3.98
N LEU A 178 26.89 -45.08 -3.81
CA LEU A 178 26.29 -43.84 -4.28
C LEU A 178 26.62 -43.64 -5.76
N ASP A 179 25.59 -43.44 -6.58
CA ASP A 179 25.74 -43.12 -8.00
C ASP A 179 26.13 -41.64 -8.16
N LEU A 180 27.35 -41.32 -7.72
CA LEU A 180 27.88 -39.97 -7.72
C LEU A 180 28.36 -39.62 -9.15
N PRO A 181 27.96 -38.47 -9.69
CA PRO A 181 28.47 -38.01 -10.98
C PRO A 181 29.99 -37.83 -10.90
N ASN A 182 30.73 -38.68 -11.60
CA ASN A 182 32.18 -38.62 -11.66
C ASN A 182 32.61 -37.56 -12.68
N ILE A 183 33.28 -36.51 -12.21
CA ILE A 183 33.94 -35.54 -13.08
C ILE A 183 35.12 -36.25 -13.76
N GLY A 184 35.06 -36.37 -15.09
CA GLY A 184 36.11 -37.01 -15.88
C GLY A 184 37.48 -36.35 -15.64
N ARG A 185 38.56 -37.14 -15.79
CA ARG A 185 39.95 -36.68 -15.54
C ARG A 185 40.30 -35.39 -16.28
N GLU A 186 39.73 -35.20 -17.46
CA GLU A 186 39.93 -34.01 -18.30
C GLU A 186 39.18 -32.77 -17.79
N GLN A 187 37.98 -32.93 -17.22
CA GLN A 187 37.29 -31.81 -16.56
C GLN A 187 38.01 -31.40 -15.27
N ASN A 188 38.50 -32.35 -14.46
CA ASN A 188 39.27 -32.04 -13.24
C ASN A 188 40.59 -31.31 -13.52
N LYS A 189 41.28 -31.64 -14.62
CA LYS A 189 42.47 -30.88 -15.05
C LYS A 189 42.14 -29.43 -15.38
N LYS A 190 40.97 -29.16 -15.98
CA LYS A 190 40.54 -27.79 -16.30
C LYS A 190 40.20 -26.96 -15.06
N THR A 191 39.56 -27.56 -14.06
CA THR A 191 39.24 -26.86 -12.79
C THR A 191 40.49 -26.56 -11.96
N ASN A 192 41.50 -27.43 -12.01
CA ASN A 192 42.78 -27.24 -11.29
C ASN A 192 43.79 -26.36 -12.07
N ALA A 193 43.52 -26.06 -13.34
CA ALA A 193 44.38 -25.22 -14.18
C ALA A 193 43.97 -23.74 -14.17
N THR A 194 42.86 -23.37 -13.51
CA THR A 194 42.41 -21.98 -13.37
C THR A 194 42.97 -21.24 -12.16
N ASP A 195 43.84 -21.87 -11.37
CA ASP A 195 44.65 -21.19 -10.37
C ASP A 195 46.07 -21.01 -10.92
N TYR A 196 46.30 -19.92 -11.65
CA TYR A 196 47.50 -19.03 -11.69
C TYR A 196 47.30 -17.93 -12.73
#